data_AF-A0A229FSH4-F1
#
_entry.id   AF-A0A229FSH4-F1
#
_cell.length_a   1.000
_cell.length_b   1.000
_cell.length_c   1.000
_cell.angle_alpha   90.00
_cell.angle_beta   90.00
_cell.angle_gamma   90.00
#
_symmetry.space_group_name_H-M   'P 1'
#
loop_
_entity.id
_entity.type
_entity.pdbx_description
1 polymer ?
#
loop_
_entity_poly.entity_id
_entity_poly.type
_entity_poly.pdbx_seq_one_letter_code
_entity_poly.pdbx_strand_id
1 'polypeptide(L)'
;MLTKTLLNEPSINGDKLKQARIDKNLSEAELAHACVLAPKHIIQLENGETSNFFSAHHKVQVSRKVGRYLGLQEHDYLDSSSQ
;
A
#
# COMPACT_ATOMS: atom_id res chain seq x y z
N MET A 1 33.84 -10.54 -1.04
CA MET A 1 32.49 -10.93 -1.49
C MET A 1 31.52 -10.07 -0.69
N LEU A 2 31.03 -8.98 -1.29
CA LEU A 2 30.15 -8.02 -0.61
C LEU A 2 28.85 -8.71 -0.21
N THR A 3 28.54 -8.67 1.08
CA THR A 3 27.28 -9.16 1.65
C THR A 3 26.14 -8.48 0.91
N LYS A 4 25.39 -9.27 0.15
CA LYS A 4 24.12 -8.90 -0.45
C LYS A 4 23.19 -8.58 0.72
N THR A 5 23.17 -7.33 1.16
CA THR A 5 22.19 -6.84 2.14
C THR A 5 20.83 -7.16 1.54
N LEU A 6 20.15 -8.15 2.11
CA LEU A 6 18.75 -8.39 1.89
C LEU A 6 18.07 -7.06 2.27
N LEU A 7 17.75 -6.25 1.26
CA LEU A 7 16.94 -5.08 1.46
C LEU A 7 15.56 -5.63 1.83
N ASN A 8 15.29 -5.67 3.13
CA ASN A 8 13.98 -5.96 3.68
C ASN A 8 13.02 -4.88 3.18
N GLU A 9 12.40 -5.12 2.04
CA GLU A 9 11.35 -4.25 1.54
C GLU A 9 10.14 -4.39 2.47
N PRO A 10 9.64 -3.28 3.04
CA PRO A 10 8.49 -3.35 3.94
C PRO A 10 7.30 -3.96 3.21
N SER A 11 6.69 -4.95 3.86
CA SER A 11 5.56 -5.69 3.31
C SER A 11 4.26 -4.91 3.56
N ILE A 12 3.40 -4.87 2.56
CA ILE A 12 2.12 -4.17 2.63
C ILE A 12 1.01 -5.21 2.61
N ASN A 13 0.20 -5.21 3.66
CA ASN A 13 -1.00 -6.03 3.76
C ASN A 13 -2.13 -5.36 2.96
N GLY A 14 -2.28 -5.78 1.71
CA GLY A 14 -3.32 -5.28 0.80
C GLY A 14 -4.74 -5.57 1.28
N ASP A 15 -4.97 -6.70 1.92
CA ASP A 15 -6.28 -7.08 2.44
C ASP A 15 -6.77 -6.12 3.52
N LYS A 16 -5.87 -5.63 4.38
CA LYS A 16 -6.20 -4.62 5.40
C LYS A 16 -6.63 -3.29 4.78
N LEU A 17 -5.96 -2.84 3.72
CA LEU A 17 -6.34 -1.65 2.98
C LEU A 17 -7.71 -1.85 2.30
N LYS A 18 -7.91 -3.00 1.66
CA LYS A 18 -9.16 -3.35 0.99
C LYS A 18 -10.34 -3.39 1.96
N GLN A 19 -10.18 -4.04 3.10
CA GLN A 19 -11.23 -4.12 4.11
C GLN A 19 -11.62 -2.72 4.61
N ALA A 20 -10.64 -1.88 4.96
CA ALA A 20 -10.93 -0.53 5.43
C ALA A 20 -11.59 0.36 4.36
N ARG A 21 -11.29 0.14 3.07
CA ARG A 21 -12.01 0.79 1.97
C ARG A 21 -13.47 0.35 1.90
N ILE A 22 -13.73 -0.95 2.00
CA ILE A 22 -15.09 -1.53 1.97
C ILE A 22 -15.90 -1.04 3.17
N ASP A 23 -15.30 -0.98 4.37
CA ASP A 23 -15.96 -0.48 5.59
C ASP A 23 -16.39 0.99 5.46
N LYS A 24 -15.70 1.76 4.62
CA LYS A 24 -16.06 3.15 4.27
C LYS A 24 -17.02 3.26 3.09
N ASN A 25 -17.49 2.15 2.52
CA ASN A 25 -18.34 2.09 1.33
C ASN A 25 -17.75 2.84 0.11
N LEU A 26 -16.43 2.73 -0.10
CA LEU A 26 -15.76 3.37 -1.23
C LEU A 26 -15.43 2.36 -2.33
N SER A 27 -15.66 2.74 -3.58
CA SER A 27 -15.03 2.06 -4.73
C SER A 27 -13.53 2.35 -4.81
N GLU A 28 -12.78 1.55 -5.57
CA GLU A 28 -11.36 1.77 -5.85
C GLU A 28 -11.15 3.12 -6.54
N ALA A 29 -12.07 3.52 -7.42
CA ALA A 29 -12.00 4.79 -8.15
C ALA A 29 -12.23 6.01 -7.25
N GLU A 30 -13.20 5.93 -6.34
CA GLU A 30 -13.46 7.01 -5.37
C GLU A 30 -12.30 7.20 -4.40
N LEU A 31 -11.74 6.09 -3.88
CA LEU A 31 -10.56 6.15 -3.03
C LEU A 31 -9.35 6.73 -3.78
N ALA A 32 -9.14 6.30 -5.03
CA ALA A 32 -8.06 6.81 -5.86
C ALA A 32 -8.22 8.31 -6.12
N HIS A 33 -9.43 8.77 -6.45
CA HIS A 33 -9.72 10.19 -6.67
C HIS A 33 -9.46 11.00 -5.40
N ALA A 34 -9.95 10.56 -4.25
CA ALA A 34 -9.72 11.24 -2.97
C ALA A 34 -8.24 11.28 -2.57
N CYS A 35 -7.47 10.27 -2.97
CA CYS A 35 -6.02 10.21 -2.77
C CYS A 35 -5.22 10.86 -3.90
N VAL A 36 -5.82 11.44 -4.93
CA VAL A 36 -5.11 11.96 -6.13
C VAL A 36 -4.15 10.91 -6.70
N LEU A 37 -4.67 9.70 -6.90
CA LEU A 37 -3.98 8.53 -7.44
C LEU A 37 -4.76 7.99 -8.65
N ALA A 38 -4.10 7.14 -9.45
CA ALA A 38 -4.81 6.37 -10.46
C ALA A 38 -5.52 5.17 -9.82
N PRO A 39 -6.74 4.77 -10.27
CA PRO A 39 -7.45 3.59 -9.73
C PRO A 39 -6.61 2.32 -9.72
N LYS A 40 -5.73 2.14 -10.71
CA LYS A 40 -4.79 1.03 -10.77
C LYS A 40 -3.84 0.95 -9.57
N HIS A 41 -3.47 2.07 -8.95
CA HIS A 41 -2.63 2.04 -7.74
C HIS A 41 -3.36 1.43 -6.55
N ILE A 42 -4.68 1.66 -6.43
CA ILE A 42 -5.49 1.06 -5.36
C ILE A 42 -5.60 -0.44 -5.58
N ILE A 43 -6.00 -0.87 -6.79
CA ILE A 43 -6.13 -2.29 -7.14
C ILE A 43 -4.83 -3.04 -6.86
N GLN A 44 -3.68 -2.47 -7.25
CA GLN A 44 -2.40 -3.12 -7.03
C GLN A 44 -1.97 -3.16 -5.57
N LEU A 45 -2.24 -2.11 -4.79
CA LEU A 45 -1.99 -2.16 -3.35
C LEU A 45 -2.81 -3.27 -2.68
N GLU A 46 -4.08 -3.37 -3.03
CA GLU A 46 -5.00 -4.35 -2.45
C GLU A 46 -4.67 -5.79 -2.86
N ASN A 47 -4.19 -5.99 -4.09
CA ASN A 47 -3.77 -7.31 -4.59
C ASN A 47 -2.31 -7.67 -4.25
N GLY A 48 -1.56 -6.78 -3.59
CA GLY A 48 -0.13 -6.98 -3.31
C GLY A 48 0.80 -6.89 -4.53
N GLU A 49 0.30 -6.36 -5.66
CA GLU A 49 1.06 -6.22 -6.90
C GLU A 49 2.08 -5.06 -6.85
N THR A 50 3.06 -5.07 -7.77
CA THR A 50 4.18 -4.11 -7.79
C THR A 50 4.35 -3.35 -9.11
N SER A 51 3.67 -3.76 -10.19
CA SER A 51 4.01 -3.38 -11.56
C SER A 51 3.75 -1.92 -11.95
N ASN A 52 2.89 -1.17 -11.24
CA ASN A 52 2.60 0.24 -11.51
C ASN A 52 3.32 1.22 -10.55
N PHE A 53 4.29 0.73 -9.77
CA PHE A 53 5.09 1.59 -8.89
C PHE A 53 6.50 1.75 -9.45
N PHE A 54 6.98 3.00 -9.54
CA PHE A 54 8.34 3.31 -9.98
C PHE A 54 9.43 2.67 -9.10
N SER A 55 9.15 2.41 -7.83
CA SER A 55 10.05 1.75 -6.88
C SER A 55 9.27 1.20 -5.67
N ALA A 56 9.90 0.33 -4.88
CA ALA A 56 9.35 -0.12 -3.60
C ALA A 56 9.10 1.07 -2.64
N HIS A 57 9.99 2.06 -2.64
CA HIS A 57 9.78 3.28 -1.85
C HIS A 57 8.52 4.04 -2.29
N HIS A 58 8.31 4.19 -3.61
CA HIS A 58 7.09 4.83 -4.12
C HIS A 58 5.83 4.05 -3.73
N LYS A 59 5.87 2.71 -3.78
CA LYS A 59 4.77 1.84 -3.33
C LYS A 59 4.41 2.09 -1.85
N VAL A 60 5.42 2.20 -0.98
CA VAL A 60 5.22 2.51 0.44
C VAL A 60 4.65 3.91 0.66
N GLN A 61 5.11 4.91 -0.10
CA GLN A 61 4.55 6.27 -0.02
C GLN A 61 3.07 6.28 -0.43
N VAL A 62 2.71 5.54 -1.48
CA VAL A 62 1.31 5.41 -1.92
C VAL A 62 0.48 4.69 -0.86
N SER A 63 0.97 3.60 -0.26
CA SER A 63 0.22 2.90 0.80
C SER A 63 0.04 3.75 2.06
N ARG A 64 1.04 4.55 2.45
CA ARG A 64 0.92 5.56 3.52
C ARG A 64 -0.19 6.56 3.27
N LYS A 65 -0.26 7.09 2.05
CA LYS A 65 -1.31 8.03 1.66
C LYS A 65 -2.70 7.38 1.77
N VAL A 66 -2.83 6.16 1.25
CA VAL A 66 -4.09 5.39 1.26
C VAL A 66 -4.49 5.01 2.69
N GLY A 67 -3.60 4.42 3.47
CA GLY A 67 -3.86 4.02 4.86
C GLY A 67 -4.30 5.20 5.73
N ARG A 68 -3.62 6.35 5.62
CA ARG A 68 -4.01 7.58 6.31
C ARG A 68 -5.41 8.06 5.95
N TYR A 69 -5.78 8.01 4.66
CA TYR A 69 -7.14 8.38 4.22
C TYR A 69 -8.20 7.41 4.76
N LEU A 70 -7.86 6.11 4.81
CA LEU A 70 -8.71 5.08 5.38
C LEU A 70 -8.79 5.14 6.92
N GLY A 71 -7.95 5.95 7.57
CA GLY A 71 -7.94 6.10 9.03
C GLY A 71 -7.15 5.00 9.76
N LEU A 72 -6.29 4.29 9.03
CA LEU A 72 -5.41 3.27 9.57
C LEU A 72 -4.09 3.87 10.04
N GLN A 73 -3.47 3.26 11.05
CA GLN A 73 -2.08 3.49 11.42
C GLN A 73 -1.17 2.67 10.52
N GLU A 74 0.09 3.10 10.33
CA GLU A 74 1.02 2.36 9.47
C GLU A 74 1.20 0.91 9.92
N HIS A 75 1.27 0.63 11.23
CA HIS A 75 1.43 -0.73 11.76
C HIS A 75 0.23 -1.66 11.51
N ASP A 76 -0.93 -1.13 11.09
CA ASP A 76 -2.09 -1.96 10.78
C ASP A 76 -1.92 -2.72 9.44
N TYR A 77 -1.08 -2.20 8.55
CA TYR A 77 -0.94 -2.73 7.18
C TYR A 77 0.49 -2.72 6.64
N LEU A 78 1.44 -2.04 7.28
CA LEU A 78 2.83 -1.94 6.86
C LEU A 78 3.71 -2.70 7.86
N ASP A 79 4.16 -3.89 7.46
CA ASP A 79 5.11 -4.67 8.25
C ASP A 79 6.54 -4.24 7.88
N SER A 80 7.22 -3.62 8.84
CA SER A 80 8.62 -3.19 8.71
C SER A 80 9.61 -4.28 9.16
N SER A 81 9.09 -5.40 9.66
CA SER A 81 9.81 -6.50 10.28
C SER A 81 9.81 -7.69 9.34
N SER A 82 10.66 -7.66 8.31
CA SER A 82 11.17 -8.94 7.80
C SER A 82 12.22 -9.42 8.81
N GLN A 83 11.94 -10.55 9.47
CA GLN A 83 12.93 -11.31 10.24
C GLN A 83 13.99 -11.91 9.30
#